data_AF-A0A7Y2GLS9-F1
#
_entry.id   AF-A0A7Y2GLS9-F1
#
_cell.length_a   1.000
_cell.length_b   1.000
_cell.length_c   1.000
_cell.angle_alpha   90.00
_cell.angle_beta   90.00
_cell.angle_gamma   90.00
#
_symmetry.space_group_name_H-M   'P 1'
#
loop_
_entity.id
_entity.type
_entity.pdbx_description
1 polymer ?
#
loop_
_entity_poly.entity_id
_entity_poly.type
_entity_poly.pdbx_seq_one_letter_code
_entity_poly.pdbx_strand_id
1 'polypeptide(L)'
;MDFDDSPEEAAFRLECRAFLDAHAEPLGDDVDLSTSYWARPPTAEQEAEHVQACKKWQRTKFDAGWAGLTWPVEWGGRGLTPLLARVYAEEEARYDAPSGVFAQS
;
A
#
# COMPACT_ATOMS: atom_id res chain seq x y z
N MET A 1 17.36 -4.44 5.36
CA MET A 1 17.60 -4.52 6.81
C MET A 1 18.17 -3.17 7.17
N ASP A 2 17.32 -2.25 7.60
CA ASP A 2 17.76 -0.95 8.12
C ASP A 2 18.15 -1.14 9.57
N PHE A 3 19.38 -0.72 9.91
CA PHE A 3 19.99 -0.94 11.22
C PHE A 3 19.55 0.11 12.27
N ASP A 4 18.65 1.02 11.90
CA ASP A 4 18.13 2.10 12.76
C ASP A 4 16.63 1.95 13.12
N ASP A 5 15.95 0.88 12.66
CA ASP A 5 14.53 0.65 13.01
C ASP A 5 14.41 0.45 14.53
N SER A 6 13.56 1.24 15.18
CA SER A 6 13.23 0.99 16.59
C SER A 6 12.54 -0.37 16.75
N PRO A 7 12.60 -1.03 17.93
CA PRO A 7 11.90 -2.31 18.14
C PRO A 7 10.40 -2.26 17.83
N GLU A 8 9.78 -1.08 18.00
CA GLU A 8 8.39 -0.81 17.66
C GLU A 8 8.16 -0.81 16.13
N GLU A 9 9.03 -0.14 15.36
CA GLU A 9 8.98 -0.14 13.91
C GLU A 9 9.20 -1.54 13.32
N ALA A 10 10.14 -2.31 13.87
CA ALA A 10 10.40 -3.67 13.42
C ALA A 10 9.19 -4.61 13.66
N ALA A 11 8.53 -4.48 14.82
CA ALA A 11 7.31 -5.24 15.11
C ALA A 11 6.17 -4.82 14.18
N PHE A 12 5.99 -3.53 13.94
CA PHE A 12 4.97 -3.01 13.02
C PHE A 12 5.24 -3.46 11.58
N ARG A 13 6.49 -3.48 11.14
CA ARG A 13 6.90 -3.94 9.81
C ARG A 13 6.51 -5.41 9.57
N LEU A 14 6.64 -6.28 10.58
CA LEU A 14 6.16 -7.66 10.51
C LEU A 14 4.64 -7.75 10.39
N GLU A 15 3.92 -6.90 11.11
CA GLU A 15 2.45 -6.82 11.01
C GLU A 15 2.00 -6.36 9.61
N CYS A 16 2.66 -5.34 9.06
CA CYS A 16 2.43 -4.86 7.70
C CYS A 16 2.61 -5.98 6.67
N ARG A 17 3.72 -6.73 6.77
CA ARG A 17 3.99 -7.86 5.87
C ARG A 17 2.94 -8.94 5.99
N ALA A 18 2.58 -9.35 7.21
CA ALA A 18 1.57 -10.37 7.41
C ALA A 18 0.22 -9.97 6.79
N PHE A 19 -0.16 -8.69 6.87
CA PHE A 19 -1.35 -8.18 6.20
C PHE A 19 -1.18 -8.18 4.67
N LEU A 20 -0.07 -7.66 4.15
CA LEU A 20 0.17 -7.55 2.71
C LEU A 20 0.28 -8.93 2.05
N ASP A 21 1.01 -9.88 2.65
CA ASP A 21 1.11 -11.28 2.19
C ASP A 21 -0.26 -11.99 2.14
N ALA A 22 -1.19 -11.62 3.04
CA ALA A 22 -2.52 -12.22 3.07
C ALA A 22 -3.49 -11.62 2.03
N HIS A 23 -3.20 -10.43 1.51
CA HIS A 23 -4.17 -9.64 0.74
C HIS A 23 -3.66 -9.13 -0.62
N ALA A 24 -2.35 -9.16 -0.87
CA ALA A 24 -1.70 -8.69 -2.08
C ALA A 24 -0.58 -9.64 -2.52
N GLU A 25 -0.22 -9.59 -3.79
CA GLU A 25 0.91 -10.36 -4.32
C GLU A 25 2.19 -9.54 -4.22
N PRO A 26 3.36 -10.13 -3.91
CA PRO A 26 4.62 -9.41 -3.94
C PRO A 26 4.90 -8.89 -5.35
N LEU A 27 5.38 -7.66 -5.45
CA LEU A 27 5.80 -7.06 -6.70
C LEU A 27 7.02 -7.86 -7.19
N GLY A 28 6.92 -8.46 -8.38
CA GLY A 28 8.03 -9.19 -8.97
C GLY A 28 9.24 -8.28 -9.20
N ASP A 29 10.45 -8.86 -9.15
CA ASP A 29 11.70 -8.12 -9.39
C ASP A 29 11.86 -7.63 -10.83
N ASP A 30 11.05 -8.17 -11.76
CA ASP A 30 11.12 -7.86 -13.19
C ASP A 30 10.03 -6.86 -13.57
N VAL A 31 10.35 -5.58 -13.47
CA VAL A 31 9.48 -4.49 -13.92
C VAL A 31 9.72 -4.26 -15.41
N ASP A 32 8.81 -4.74 -16.25
CA ASP A 32 8.86 -4.45 -17.68
C ASP A 32 8.54 -2.97 -17.95
N LEU A 33 9.59 -2.16 -18.08
CA LEU A 33 9.51 -0.72 -18.35
C LEU A 33 8.79 -0.40 -19.68
N SER A 34 8.68 -1.35 -20.61
CA SER A 34 7.92 -1.16 -21.86
C SER A 34 6.42 -1.08 -21.62
N THR A 35 5.94 -1.59 -20.49
CA THR A 35 4.54 -1.52 -20.05
C THR A 35 4.23 -0.30 -19.19
N SER A 36 5.23 0.54 -18.91
CA SER A 36 5.06 1.74 -18.09
C SER A 36 4.07 2.73 -18.71
N TYR A 37 3.45 3.55 -17.87
CA TYR A 37 2.45 4.54 -18.29
C TYR A 37 2.97 5.49 -19.38
N TRP A 38 4.25 5.85 -19.34
CA TRP A 38 4.86 6.73 -20.34
C TRP A 38 5.14 6.00 -21.67
N ALA A 39 5.54 4.73 -21.62
CA ALA A 39 5.89 3.94 -22.80
C ALA A 39 4.65 3.40 -23.52
N ARG A 40 3.62 3.05 -22.75
CA ARG A 40 2.33 2.57 -23.25
C ARG A 40 1.19 3.19 -22.44
N PRO A 41 0.72 4.39 -22.81
CA PRO A 41 -0.39 5.03 -22.12
C PRO A 41 -1.62 4.11 -22.17
N PRO A 42 -2.31 3.89 -21.04
CA PRO A 42 -3.46 3.02 -20.98
C PRO A 42 -4.63 3.61 -21.80
N THR A 43 -5.48 2.73 -22.30
CA THR A 43 -6.78 3.10 -22.83
C THR A 43 -7.73 3.51 -21.70
N ALA A 44 -8.78 4.26 -22.02
CA ALA A 44 -9.81 4.64 -21.05
C ALA A 44 -10.45 3.45 -20.33
N GLU A 45 -10.56 2.29 -21.00
CA GLU A 45 -11.07 1.05 -20.39
C GLU A 45 -10.07 0.50 -19.35
N GLN A 46 -8.78 0.45 -19.70
CA GLN A 46 -7.71 0.03 -18.77
C GLN A 46 -7.58 0.98 -17.57
N GLU A 47 -7.75 2.29 -17.78
CA GLU A 47 -7.79 3.26 -16.67
C GLU A 47 -8.99 3.00 -15.75
N ALA A 48 -10.17 2.72 -16.33
CA ALA A 48 -11.36 2.41 -15.55
C ALA A 48 -11.19 1.13 -14.73
N GLU A 49 -10.62 0.07 -15.33
CA GLU A 49 -10.28 -1.19 -14.64
C GLU A 49 -9.29 -0.95 -13.49
N HIS A 50 -8.24 -0.17 -13.74
CA HIS A 50 -7.25 0.19 -12.72
C HIS A 50 -7.91 0.95 -11.55
N VAL A 51 -8.80 1.91 -11.83
CA VAL A 51 -9.55 2.61 -10.78
C VAL A 51 -10.44 1.66 -9.97
N GLN A 52 -11.08 0.66 -10.60
CA GLN A 52 -11.84 -0.34 -9.86
C GLN A 52 -10.95 -1.22 -8.97
N ALA A 53 -9.78 -1.64 -9.47
CA ALA A 53 -8.80 -2.37 -8.69
C ALA A 53 -8.34 -1.55 -7.46
N CYS A 54 -8.06 -0.26 -7.66
CA CYS A 54 -7.71 0.68 -6.59
C CYS A 54 -8.81 0.82 -5.54
N LYS A 55 -10.08 0.88 -5.96
CA LYS A 55 -11.23 0.93 -5.04
C LYS A 55 -11.37 -0.35 -4.23
N LYS A 56 -11.19 -1.50 -4.88
CA LYS A 56 -11.22 -2.81 -4.20
C LYS A 56 -10.11 -2.90 -3.16
N TRP A 57 -8.89 -2.46 -3.51
CA TRP A 57 -7.77 -2.44 -2.58
C TRP A 57 -8.03 -1.52 -1.39
N GLN A 58 -8.52 -0.30 -1.61
CA GLN A 58 -8.90 0.59 -0.51
C GLN A 58 -10.00 -0.01 0.37
N ARG A 59 -10.95 -0.74 -0.21
CA ARG A 59 -11.97 -1.45 0.57
C ARG A 59 -11.36 -2.54 1.45
N THR A 60 -10.44 -3.34 0.91
CA THR A 60 -9.69 -4.35 1.69
C THR A 60 -8.94 -3.70 2.86
N LYS A 61 -8.26 -2.59 2.62
CA LYS A 61 -7.57 -1.83 3.67
C LYS A 61 -8.55 -1.32 4.73
N PHE A 62 -9.69 -0.76 4.31
CA PHE A 62 -10.71 -0.30 5.24
C PHE A 62 -11.29 -1.43 6.11
N ASP A 63 -11.68 -2.54 5.49
CA ASP A 63 -12.27 -3.68 6.21
C ASP A 63 -11.27 -4.34 7.18
N ALA A 64 -9.98 -4.29 6.87
CA ALA A 64 -8.90 -4.78 7.72
C ALA A 64 -8.32 -3.73 8.70
N GLY A 65 -8.87 -2.50 8.72
CA GLY A 65 -8.43 -1.43 9.61
C GLY A 65 -7.12 -0.75 9.21
N TRP A 66 -6.62 -0.96 8.00
CA TRP A 66 -5.42 -0.32 7.43
C TRP A 66 -5.71 0.97 6.66
N ALA A 67 -6.98 1.35 6.49
CA ALA A 67 -7.33 2.67 5.97
C ALA A 67 -7.14 3.76 7.03
N GLY A 68 -6.75 4.96 6.61
CA GLY A 68 -6.63 6.11 7.52
C GLY A 68 -5.64 5.87 8.68
N LEU A 69 -4.46 5.31 8.39
CA LEU A 69 -3.46 4.95 9.41
C LEU A 69 -3.14 6.08 10.39
N THR A 70 -3.02 7.31 9.90
CA THR A 70 -2.69 8.50 10.70
C THR A 70 -3.90 9.22 11.28
N TRP A 71 -5.12 8.82 10.91
CA TRP A 71 -6.33 9.47 11.42
C TRP A 71 -6.56 9.08 12.88
N PRO A 72 -7.08 9.99 13.71
CA PRO A 72 -7.47 9.68 15.08
C PRO A 72 -8.42 8.48 15.15
N VAL A 73 -8.28 7.68 16.20
CA VAL A 73 -9.13 6.49 16.45
C VAL A 73 -10.61 6.88 16.58
N GLU A 74 -10.89 8.07 17.11
CA GLU A 74 -12.25 8.63 17.19
C GLU A 74 -12.94 8.80 15.82
N TRP A 75 -12.16 8.86 14.74
CA TRP A 75 -12.67 8.94 13.36
C TRP A 75 -12.48 7.63 12.59
N GLY A 76 -12.20 6.53 13.30
CA GLY A 76 -12.04 5.19 12.73
C GLY A 76 -10.67 4.92 12.11
N GLY A 77 -9.67 5.77 12.35
CA GLY A 77 -8.28 5.51 11.97
C GLY A 77 -7.50 4.68 13.00
N ARG A 78 -6.23 4.39 12.73
CA ARG A 78 -5.34 3.69 13.69
C ARG A 78 -4.56 4.62 14.61
N GLY A 79 -4.63 5.93 14.42
CA GLY A 79 -3.90 6.92 15.23
C GLY A 79 -2.37 6.75 15.19
N LEU A 80 -1.83 6.15 14.13
CA LEU A 80 -0.41 5.89 13.99
C LEU A 80 0.36 7.18 13.75
N THR A 81 1.62 7.17 14.18
CA THR A 81 2.55 8.26 13.89
C THR A 81 2.85 8.30 12.38
N PRO A 82 3.22 9.47 11.83
CA PRO A 82 3.67 9.58 10.44
C PRO A 82 4.84 8.64 10.10
N LEU A 83 5.69 8.35 11.09
CA LEU A 83 6.81 7.40 10.95
C LEU A 83 6.31 5.98 10.66
N LEU A 84 5.36 5.47 11.45
CA LEU A 84 4.79 4.14 11.22
C LEU A 84 3.98 4.10 9.91
N ALA A 85 3.27 5.17 9.56
CA ALA A 85 2.61 5.27 8.26
C ALA A 85 3.61 5.16 7.10
N ARG A 86 4.82 5.72 7.25
CA ARG A 86 5.90 5.57 6.27
C ARG A 86 6.42 4.13 6.19
N VAL A 87 6.60 3.45 7.32
CA VAL A 87 6.98 2.02 7.33
C VAL A 87 5.95 1.19 6.57
N TYR A 88 4.66 1.46 6.76
CA TYR A 88 3.61 0.79 5.97
C TYR A 88 3.73 1.09 4.47
N ALA A 89 3.95 2.35 4.07
CA ALA A 89 4.10 2.71 2.66
C ALA A 89 5.32 2.04 2.00
N GLU A 90 6.44 1.90 2.74
CA GLU A 90 7.63 1.18 2.28
C GLU A 90 7.39 -0.31 2.10
N GLU A 91 6.58 -0.92 2.97
CA GLU A 91 6.19 -2.32 2.81
C GLU A 91 5.15 -2.49 1.69
N GLU A 92 4.13 -1.63 1.60
CA GLU A 92 3.11 -1.66 0.52
C GLU A 92 3.76 -1.52 -0.86
N ALA A 93 4.81 -0.71 -1.00
CA ALA A 93 5.55 -0.54 -2.26
C ALA A 93 6.26 -1.81 -2.76
N ARG A 94 6.41 -2.83 -1.91
CA ARG A 94 6.98 -4.14 -2.29
C ARG A 94 5.94 -5.12 -2.82
N TYR A 95 4.66 -4.74 -2.82
CA TYR A 95 3.55 -5.56 -3.28
C TYR A 95 2.90 -4.91 -4.51
N ASP A 96 2.27 -5.72 -5.35
CA ASP A 96 1.36 -5.25 -6.39
C ASP A 96 0.04 -4.78 -5.76
N ALA A 97 0.15 -3.70 -4.99
CA ALA A 97 -0.97 -3.00 -4.40
C ALA A 97 -1.37 -1.88 -5.38
N PRO A 98 -2.55 -1.95 -6.03
CA PRO A 98 -3.03 -0.88 -6.89
C PRO A 98 -3.46 0.29 -6.00
N SER A 99 -2.49 1.03 -5.51
CA SER A 99 -2.70 2.16 -4.61
C SER A 99 -2.61 3.49 -5.36
N GLY A 100 -2.09 3.53 -6.59
CA GLY A 100 -1.70 4.76 -7.30
C GLY A 100 -2.75 5.89 -7.35
N VAL A 101 -4.04 5.55 -7.42
CA VAL A 101 -5.13 6.56 -7.42
C VAL A 101 -5.49 7.05 -6.01
N PHE A 102 -5.23 6.25 -4.98
CA PHE A 102 -5.57 6.52 -3.57
C PHE A 102 -4.35 6.40 -2.65
N ALA A 103 -3.15 6.63 -3.19
CA ALA A 103 -1.91 6.54 -2.46
C ALA A 103 -1.91 7.66 -1.43
N GLN A 104 -1.66 7.31 -0.17
CA GLN A 104 -1.53 8.30 0.90
C GLN A 104 -0.05 8.65 1.00
N SER A 105 0.31 9.88 0.65
CA SER A 105 1.67 10.43 0.70
C SER A 105 2.12 10.77 2.11
#